data_AF-A0A7J8Y143-F1
#
_entry.id   AF-A0A7J8Y143-F1
#
_cell.length_a   1.000
_cell.length_b   1.000
_cell.length_c   1.000
_cell.angle_alpha   90.00
_cell.angle_beta   90.00
_cell.angle_gamma   90.00
#
_symmetry.space_group_name_H-M   'P 1'
#
loop_
_entity.id
_entity.type
_entity.pdbx_description
1 polymer ?
#
loop_
_entity_poly.entity_id
_entity_poly.type
_entity_poly.pdbx_seq_one_letter_code
_entity_poly.pdbx_strand_id
1 'polypeptide(L)'
;PGCSSVGDGFSSVGPFIVTKDAHGLEKNLFSWNKVSNLLFIDSPIGSGWSYSNTSSDYDNGDDATRHFIPNLANALLDDNKQSEQSKFNLKGLALGNPMLRNKLDDLAKFDLFFSQKMINNSVYNEIKKECNGIDENNYFFNLKADWSATCKNLMEQAILVAFKTDANSYFPLKLFDIFRDPCAENEQDLNLGKQVVKFITEVDMCSPLRAQCYFNLPEAQRAFHGNRTKLSYRWKGCFTANFKYNKADIDLDMLPALKQLLQQSIPITIFSGDQDGIIPAVGTLEHLKKLAEELNIKLTKEETWSFRNQEGGSKYVFGDLLTFLTVKGGNHHVTSSRPSQALDIFTNFVIN
;
A
#
# COMPACT_ATOMS: atom_id res chain seq x y z
N PRO A 1 2.28 -7.32 -4.14
CA PRO A 1 2.07 -7.77 -5.53
C PRO A 1 0.84 -8.65 -5.67
N GLY A 2 0.27 -8.69 -6.87
CA GLY A 2 -0.81 -9.63 -7.20
C GLY A 2 -2.18 -9.19 -6.71
N CYS A 3 -2.28 -7.99 -6.13
CA CYS A 3 -3.54 -7.44 -5.63
C CYS A 3 -4.25 -6.63 -6.73
N SER A 4 -5.57 -6.77 -6.80
CA SER A 4 -6.40 -6.15 -7.83
C SER A 4 -6.62 -4.67 -7.53
N SER A 5 -6.19 -3.81 -8.45
CA SER A 5 -6.49 -2.37 -8.40
C SER A 5 -7.97 -2.08 -8.69
N VAL A 6 -8.64 -2.94 -9.46
CA VAL A 6 -10.10 -2.86 -9.63
C VAL A 6 -10.81 -3.13 -8.30
N GLY A 7 -10.35 -4.13 -7.55
CA GLY A 7 -10.81 -4.39 -6.18
C GLY A 7 -10.73 -3.16 -5.29
N ASP A 8 -9.57 -2.51 -5.26
CA ASP A 8 -9.34 -1.28 -4.50
C ASP A 8 -10.18 -0.09 -4.99
N GLY A 9 -10.43 -0.01 -6.30
CA GLY A 9 -11.34 0.99 -6.87
C GLY A 9 -12.74 0.91 -6.27
N PHE A 10 -13.26 -0.30 -6.04
CA PHE A 10 -14.61 -0.51 -5.50
C PHE A 10 -14.64 -0.73 -3.98
N SER A 11 -13.49 -0.63 -3.31
CA SER A 11 -13.38 -0.67 -1.84
C SER A 11 -12.89 0.66 -1.24
N SER A 12 -12.39 1.60 -2.06
CA SER A 12 -11.79 2.85 -1.59
C SER A 12 -12.11 4.09 -2.45
N VAL A 13 -11.47 4.28 -3.61
CA VAL A 13 -11.40 5.60 -4.30
C VAL A 13 -12.31 5.75 -5.51
N GLY A 14 -12.84 4.66 -6.06
CA GLY A 14 -13.68 4.66 -7.25
C GLY A 14 -15.07 5.26 -7.01
N PRO A 15 -15.87 5.44 -8.08
CA PRO A 15 -17.16 6.14 -8.02
C PRO A 15 -18.21 5.41 -7.17
N PHE A 16 -18.02 4.11 -6.96
CA PHE A 16 -18.91 3.26 -6.18
C PHE A 16 -18.09 2.43 -5.19
N ILE A 17 -18.73 2.07 -4.08
CA ILE A 17 -18.21 1.09 -3.12
C ILE A 17 -19.20 -0.07 -3.00
N VAL A 18 -18.68 -1.26 -2.68
CA VAL A 18 -19.51 -2.45 -2.49
C VAL A 18 -20.37 -2.33 -1.23
N THR A 19 -21.64 -2.71 -1.35
CA THR A 19 -22.59 -2.67 -0.24
C THR A 19 -22.21 -3.65 0.88
N LYS A 20 -22.74 -3.42 2.08
CA LYS A 20 -22.42 -4.24 3.26
C LYS A 20 -22.87 -5.70 3.15
N ASP A 21 -23.87 -5.99 2.32
CA ASP A 21 -24.28 -7.36 2.01
C ASP A 21 -23.46 -7.98 0.87
N ALA A 22 -22.52 -7.25 0.28
CA ALA A 22 -21.72 -7.64 -0.88
C ALA A 22 -22.48 -7.96 -2.18
N HIS A 23 -23.77 -7.60 -2.26
CA HIS A 23 -24.64 -7.92 -3.42
C HIS A 23 -24.92 -6.73 -4.33
N GLY A 24 -24.35 -5.56 -4.05
CA GLY A 24 -24.61 -4.35 -4.80
C GLY A 24 -23.50 -3.31 -4.67
N LEU A 25 -23.77 -2.15 -5.23
CA LEU A 25 -22.92 -0.98 -5.22
C LEU A 25 -23.68 0.23 -4.70
N GLU A 26 -23.02 1.05 -3.90
CA GLU A 26 -23.51 2.36 -3.49
C GLU A 26 -22.55 3.47 -3.92
N LYS A 27 -23.04 4.70 -4.07
CA LYS A 27 -22.22 5.83 -4.50
C LYS A 27 -21.17 6.17 -3.45
N ASN A 28 -19.92 6.32 -3.89
CA ASN A 28 -18.84 6.76 -3.01
C ASN A 28 -18.84 8.28 -2.86
N LEU A 29 -19.18 8.76 -1.66
CA LEU A 29 -19.17 10.20 -1.36
C LEU A 29 -17.78 10.82 -1.37
N PHE A 30 -16.72 10.02 -1.39
CA PHE A 30 -15.33 10.47 -1.38
C PHE A 30 -14.54 9.99 -2.61
N SER A 31 -15.24 9.69 -3.71
CA SER A 31 -14.55 9.24 -4.92
C SER A 31 -13.59 10.30 -5.46
N TRP A 32 -12.42 9.82 -5.88
CA TRP A 32 -11.40 10.62 -6.54
C TRP A 32 -11.82 11.06 -7.95
N ASN A 33 -12.83 10.42 -8.54
CA ASN A 33 -13.33 10.81 -9.86
C ASN A 33 -14.08 12.16 -9.87
N LYS A 34 -14.25 12.78 -8.69
CA LYS A 34 -14.77 14.14 -8.54
C LYS A 34 -13.84 15.21 -9.09
N VAL A 35 -12.54 14.92 -9.16
CA VAL A 35 -11.50 15.88 -9.57
C VAL A 35 -10.57 15.32 -10.65
N SER A 36 -10.77 14.09 -11.09
CA SER A 36 -9.95 13.45 -12.13
C SER A 36 -10.70 12.34 -12.87
N ASN A 37 -10.13 11.85 -13.98
CA ASN A 37 -10.53 10.58 -14.58
C ASN A 37 -9.64 9.48 -14.02
N LEU A 38 -10.23 8.38 -13.55
CA LEU A 38 -9.50 7.27 -12.91
C LEU A 38 -9.38 6.09 -13.87
N LEU A 39 -8.18 5.52 -13.97
CA LEU A 39 -7.90 4.26 -14.64
C LEU A 39 -7.35 3.26 -13.62
N PHE A 40 -8.04 2.14 -13.44
CA PHE A 40 -7.60 1.03 -12.60
C PHE A 40 -7.06 -0.08 -13.49
N ILE A 41 -5.83 -0.51 -13.22
CA ILE A 41 -5.14 -1.54 -14.01
C ILE A 41 -4.83 -2.70 -13.08
N ASP A 42 -5.50 -3.83 -13.26
CA ASP A 42 -5.11 -5.06 -12.58
C ASP A 42 -3.76 -5.52 -13.14
N SER A 43 -2.72 -5.46 -12.31
CA SER A 43 -1.36 -5.80 -12.69
C SER A 43 -0.64 -6.51 -11.55
N PRO A 44 0.15 -7.56 -11.84
CA PRO A 44 0.48 -8.10 -13.16
C PRO A 44 -0.54 -9.15 -13.58
N ILE A 45 -0.22 -9.92 -14.61
CA ILE A 45 -0.95 -11.14 -14.97
C ILE A 45 -1.30 -12.00 -13.73
N GLY A 46 -2.53 -12.49 -13.67
CA GLY A 46 -3.11 -13.23 -12.56
C GLY A 46 -3.81 -12.36 -11.51
N SER A 47 -3.53 -11.05 -11.46
CA SER A 47 -4.21 -10.13 -10.54
C SER A 47 -5.64 -9.88 -11.01
N GLY A 48 -6.62 -10.01 -10.11
CA GLY A 48 -8.03 -9.76 -10.41
C GLY A 48 -8.50 -10.50 -11.67
N TRP A 49 -8.80 -9.77 -12.74
CA TRP A 49 -9.18 -10.34 -14.04
C TRP A 49 -8.08 -10.36 -15.11
N SER A 50 -6.87 -9.89 -14.81
CA SER A 50 -5.74 -9.97 -15.75
C SER A 50 -5.25 -11.41 -15.89
N TYR A 51 -5.09 -11.91 -17.12
CA TYR A 51 -4.71 -13.29 -17.41
C TYR A 51 -3.87 -13.41 -18.70
N SER A 52 -3.15 -14.52 -18.84
CA SER A 52 -2.62 -15.02 -20.12
C SER A 52 -3.10 -16.45 -20.38
N ASN A 53 -3.17 -16.81 -21.66
CA ASN A 53 -3.40 -18.17 -22.12
C ASN A 53 -2.12 -19.01 -22.11
N THR A 54 -0.96 -18.39 -21.92
CA THR A 54 0.34 -19.06 -21.88
C THR A 54 0.75 -19.30 -20.44
N SER A 55 0.88 -20.57 -20.03
CA SER A 55 1.22 -20.92 -18.65
C SER A 55 2.56 -20.36 -18.18
N SER A 56 3.56 -20.26 -19.07
CA SER A 56 4.88 -19.70 -18.73
C SER A 56 4.86 -18.22 -18.40
N ASP A 57 3.84 -17.47 -18.81
CA ASP A 57 3.73 -16.04 -18.47
C ASP A 57 3.49 -15.84 -16.97
N TYR A 58 3.00 -16.85 -16.26
CA TYR A 58 2.83 -16.86 -14.80
C TYR A 58 4.10 -17.28 -14.05
N ASP A 59 5.11 -17.80 -14.74
CA ASP A 59 6.43 -18.14 -14.19
C ASP A 59 7.45 -16.99 -14.34
N ASN A 60 7.13 -15.98 -15.14
CA ASN A 60 7.91 -14.75 -15.27
C ASN A 60 7.60 -13.85 -14.07
N GLY A 61 8.29 -14.10 -12.97
CA GLY A 61 8.30 -13.21 -11.82
C GLY A 61 8.77 -11.83 -12.27
N ASP A 62 7.83 -10.93 -12.54
CA ASP A 62 8.11 -9.59 -13.03
C ASP A 62 8.91 -8.81 -11.97
N ASP A 63 10.13 -8.41 -12.38
CA ASP A 63 11.22 -7.82 -11.59
C ASP A 63 10.79 -6.57 -10.78
N ALA A 64 9.60 -6.01 -11.04
CA ALA A 64 9.15 -4.72 -10.49
C ALA A 64 7.78 -4.74 -9.80
N THR A 65 7.15 -5.89 -9.57
CA THR A 65 5.72 -5.90 -9.20
C THR A 65 5.40 -5.31 -7.82
N ARG A 66 6.33 -5.31 -6.85
CA ARG A 66 6.12 -4.61 -5.56
C ARG A 66 6.29 -3.10 -5.67
N HIS A 67 7.02 -2.64 -6.68
CA HIS A 67 7.50 -1.28 -6.80
C HIS A 67 7.05 -0.64 -8.11
N PHE A 68 5.79 -0.90 -8.45
CA PHE A 68 5.27 -0.66 -9.79
C PHE A 68 5.26 0.82 -10.18
N ILE A 69 4.76 1.71 -9.31
CA ILE A 69 4.45 3.10 -9.71
C ILE A 69 5.72 3.91 -10.03
N PRO A 70 6.78 3.96 -9.20
CA PRO A 70 7.99 4.69 -9.55
C PRO A 70 8.68 4.15 -10.80
N ASN A 71 8.71 2.82 -10.97
CA ASN A 71 9.35 2.18 -12.11
C ASN A 71 8.57 2.40 -13.41
N LEU A 72 7.23 2.30 -13.37
CA LEU A 72 6.37 2.65 -14.50
C LEU A 72 6.56 4.12 -14.90
N ALA A 73 6.61 5.03 -13.93
CA ALA A 73 6.82 6.44 -14.21
C ALA A 73 8.16 6.69 -14.93
N ASN A 74 9.25 6.08 -14.46
CA ASN A 74 10.55 6.15 -15.14
C ASN A 74 10.49 5.56 -16.55
N ALA A 75 9.85 4.40 -16.73
CA ALA A 75 9.70 3.77 -18.04
C ALA A 75 8.92 4.65 -19.04
N LEU A 76 7.85 5.32 -18.60
CA LEU A 76 7.09 6.26 -19.44
C LEU A 76 7.93 7.48 -19.85
N LEU A 77 8.79 7.98 -18.95
CA LEU A 77 9.70 9.08 -19.26
C LEU A 77 10.82 8.66 -20.21
N ASP A 78 11.30 7.42 -20.10
CA ASP A 78 12.30 6.87 -21.00
C ASP A 78 11.72 6.59 -22.40
N ASP A 79 10.49 6.08 -22.48
CA ASP A 79 9.75 5.95 -23.74
C ASP A 79 9.55 7.32 -24.42
N ASN A 80 9.19 8.36 -23.65
CA ASN A 80 9.07 9.73 -24.17
C ASN A 80 10.35 10.30 -24.80
N LYS A 81 11.53 9.80 -24.43
CA LYS A 81 12.81 10.21 -25.03
C LYS A 81 13.02 9.57 -26.40
N GLN A 82 12.48 8.38 -26.62
CA GLN A 82 12.68 7.58 -27.84
C GLN A 82 11.51 7.69 -28.83
N SER A 83 10.30 7.95 -28.34
CA SER A 83 9.08 7.95 -29.14
C SER A 83 8.95 9.23 -29.98
N GLU A 84 8.79 9.03 -31.30
CA GLU A 84 8.36 10.05 -32.27
C GLU A 84 6.82 10.20 -32.32
N GLN A 85 6.09 9.34 -31.61
CA GLN A 85 4.63 9.36 -31.52
C GLN A 85 4.15 10.27 -30.36
N SER A 86 2.94 10.01 -29.85
CA SER A 86 2.36 10.74 -28.72
C SER A 86 3.14 10.47 -27.43
N LYS A 87 3.48 11.53 -26.70
CA LYS A 87 4.21 11.46 -25.42
C LYS A 87 3.27 11.48 -24.22
N PHE A 88 3.64 10.78 -23.16
CA PHE A 88 2.95 10.84 -21.87
C PHE A 88 3.30 12.13 -21.13
N ASN A 89 2.28 12.92 -20.78
CA ASN A 89 2.47 14.14 -20.00
C ASN A 89 2.43 13.84 -18.50
N LEU A 90 3.45 13.13 -17.99
CA LEU A 90 3.54 12.79 -16.56
C LEU A 90 3.71 14.07 -15.72
N LYS A 91 2.80 14.31 -14.78
CA LYS A 91 2.77 15.53 -13.95
C LYS A 91 3.22 15.35 -12.51
N GLY A 92 3.19 14.13 -12.00
CA GLY A 92 3.55 13.85 -10.61
C GLY A 92 3.15 12.44 -10.20
N LEU A 93 3.60 12.02 -9.04
CA LEU A 93 3.24 10.75 -8.41
C LEU A 93 2.61 11.00 -7.05
N ALA A 94 1.53 10.28 -6.76
CA ALA A 94 0.96 10.17 -5.42
C ALA A 94 1.06 8.72 -4.93
N LEU A 95 1.68 8.48 -3.79
CA LEU A 95 1.95 7.14 -3.25
C LEU A 95 1.38 7.01 -1.82
N GLY A 96 0.52 6.02 -1.59
CA GLY A 96 -0.06 5.72 -0.28
C GLY A 96 0.68 4.56 0.40
N ASN A 97 1.22 4.76 1.61
CA ASN A 97 2.02 3.77 2.36
C ASN A 97 3.00 2.95 1.48
N PRO A 98 3.85 3.60 0.65
CA PRO A 98 4.70 2.87 -0.26
C PRO A 98 5.80 2.15 0.51
N MET A 99 5.95 0.85 0.27
CA MET A 99 7.17 0.14 0.64
C MET A 99 8.31 0.66 -0.24
N LEU A 100 9.37 1.17 0.39
CA LEU A 100 10.50 1.78 -0.30
C LEU A 100 11.79 0.98 -0.11
N ARG A 101 11.98 0.44 1.09
CA ARG A 101 13.19 -0.30 1.50
C ARG A 101 12.75 -1.39 2.46
N ASN A 102 12.26 -2.51 1.91
CA ASN A 102 11.51 -3.56 2.64
C ASN A 102 12.06 -3.92 4.02
N LYS A 103 13.36 -4.17 4.15
CA LYS A 103 13.96 -4.55 5.45
C LYS A 103 13.96 -3.41 6.48
N LEU A 104 14.17 -2.17 6.05
CA LEU A 104 14.11 -1.03 6.96
C LEU A 104 12.66 -0.67 7.29
N ASP A 105 11.75 -0.85 6.33
CA ASP A 105 10.30 -0.77 6.57
C ASP A 105 9.85 -1.82 7.60
N ASP A 106 10.40 -3.05 7.53
CA ASP A 106 10.19 -4.10 8.54
C ASP A 106 10.72 -3.70 9.92
N LEU A 107 11.90 -3.08 10.00
CA LEU A 107 12.45 -2.60 11.28
C LEU A 107 11.63 -1.45 11.87
N ALA A 108 11.07 -0.57 11.03
CA ALA A 108 10.25 0.55 11.46
C ALA A 108 8.96 0.11 12.19
N LYS A 109 8.51 -1.14 12.02
CA LYS A 109 7.39 -1.73 12.77
C LYS A 109 7.65 -1.69 14.27
N PHE A 110 8.88 -1.97 14.67
CA PHE A 110 9.26 -1.99 16.08
C PHE A 110 9.45 -0.58 16.64
N ASP A 111 9.80 0.40 15.82
CA ASP A 111 9.77 1.82 16.19
C ASP A 111 8.32 2.27 16.48
N LEU A 112 7.38 1.89 15.60
CA LEU A 112 5.96 2.13 15.82
C LEU A 112 5.46 1.45 17.10
N PHE A 113 5.67 0.14 17.25
CA PHE A 113 5.22 -0.60 18.45
C PHE A 113 5.81 -0.04 19.73
N PHE A 114 7.07 0.37 19.72
CA PHE A 114 7.70 0.97 20.89
C PHE A 114 7.09 2.35 21.19
N SER A 115 6.91 3.21 20.19
CA SER A 115 6.28 4.52 20.36
C SER A 115 4.84 4.43 20.89
N GLN A 116 4.12 3.38 20.51
CA GLN A 116 2.76 3.08 20.95
C GLN A 116 2.71 2.25 22.24
N LYS A 117 3.85 1.99 22.89
CA LYS A 117 3.97 1.21 24.14
C LYS A 117 3.41 -0.22 24.03
N MET A 118 3.41 -0.79 22.84
CA MET A 118 2.97 -2.16 22.58
C MET A 118 4.07 -3.17 22.95
N ILE A 119 5.34 -2.78 22.84
CA ILE A 119 6.50 -3.54 23.31
C ILE A 119 7.29 -2.74 24.35
N ASN A 120 8.05 -3.45 25.20
CA ASN A 120 8.87 -2.81 26.23
C ASN A 120 10.28 -2.46 25.70
N ASN A 121 11.02 -1.67 26.50
CA ASN A 121 12.37 -1.21 26.16
C ASN A 121 13.38 -2.37 25.98
N SER A 122 13.22 -3.48 26.71
CA SER A 122 14.12 -4.63 26.58
C SER A 122 13.99 -5.28 25.20
N VAL A 123 12.76 -5.59 24.80
CA VAL A 123 12.44 -6.20 23.49
C VAL A 123 12.89 -5.29 22.35
N TYR A 124 12.58 -3.99 22.45
CA TYR A 124 12.96 -3.01 21.43
C TYR A 124 14.49 -2.92 21.24
N ASN A 125 15.24 -2.80 22.34
CA ASN A 125 16.71 -2.69 22.28
C ASN A 125 17.36 -3.99 21.78
N GLU A 126 16.81 -5.15 22.12
CA GLU A 126 17.30 -6.43 21.63
C GLU A 126 17.12 -6.56 20.11
N ILE A 127 15.96 -6.16 19.58
CA ILE A 127 15.75 -6.09 18.12
C ILE A 127 16.72 -5.12 17.46
N LYS A 128 16.85 -3.90 17.99
CA LYS A 128 17.79 -2.89 17.44
C LYS A 128 19.24 -3.33 17.53
N LYS A 129 19.59 -4.27 18.41
CA LYS A 129 20.94 -4.82 18.50
C LYS A 129 21.14 -5.97 17.51
N GLU A 130 20.24 -6.95 17.50
CA GLU A 130 20.42 -8.21 16.76
C GLU A 130 19.99 -8.12 15.29
N CYS A 131 19.11 -7.17 14.94
CA CYS A 131 18.59 -6.98 13.59
C CYS A 131 19.21 -5.77 12.84
N ASN A 132 20.11 -5.00 13.44
CA ASN A 132 20.67 -3.77 12.85
C ASN A 132 21.89 -4.02 11.92
N GLY A 133 21.81 -5.07 11.09
CA GLY A 133 22.88 -5.48 10.18
C GLY A 133 22.81 -4.83 8.79
N ILE A 134 21.98 -3.81 8.57
CA ILE A 134 21.77 -3.20 7.25
C ILE A 134 22.73 -2.02 7.10
N ASP A 135 23.62 -2.10 6.12
CA ASP A 135 24.37 -0.95 5.65
C ASP A 135 23.42 0.00 4.89
N GLU A 136 22.95 1.03 5.59
CA GLU A 136 22.01 2.02 5.04
C GLU A 136 22.54 2.74 3.79
N ASN A 137 23.85 2.69 3.52
CA ASN A 137 24.51 3.38 2.42
C ASN A 137 24.89 2.48 1.24
N ASN A 138 24.67 1.18 1.35
CA ASN A 138 24.95 0.27 0.25
C ASN A 138 23.65 -0.21 -0.39
N TYR A 139 23.26 0.54 -1.41
CA TYR A 139 22.19 0.26 -2.36
C TYR A 139 22.25 -1.12 -3.04
N PHE A 140 23.40 -1.79 -2.94
CA PHE A 140 23.68 -3.09 -3.56
C PHE A 140 24.15 -4.14 -2.53
N PHE A 141 24.05 -3.91 -1.21
CA PHE A 141 24.54 -4.84 -0.19
C PHE A 141 23.68 -6.11 -0.23
N ASN A 142 24.13 -7.10 -1.03
CA ASN A 142 23.62 -8.46 -1.13
C ASN A 142 22.14 -8.61 -0.73
N LEU A 143 21.24 -8.33 -1.68
CA LEU A 143 19.79 -8.57 -1.71
C LEU A 143 19.37 -10.05 -1.43
N LYS A 144 20.25 -10.87 -0.85
CA LYS A 144 20.06 -12.29 -0.54
C LYS A 144 20.21 -12.64 0.94
N ALA A 145 20.62 -11.71 1.80
CA ALA A 145 20.79 -12.03 3.21
C ALA A 145 19.40 -12.05 3.89
N ASP A 146 18.77 -13.22 3.90
CA ASP A 146 17.69 -13.52 4.82
C ASP A 146 18.04 -13.02 6.23
N TRP A 147 17.07 -12.47 6.95
CA TRP A 147 17.25 -12.18 8.37
C TRP A 147 17.79 -13.42 9.09
N SER A 148 18.74 -13.21 10.01
CA SER A 148 19.26 -14.31 10.84
C SER A 148 18.10 -14.98 11.57
N ALA A 149 18.22 -16.29 11.85
CA ALA A 149 17.17 -17.01 12.58
C ALA A 149 16.86 -16.34 13.93
N THR A 150 17.89 -15.83 14.61
CA THR A 150 17.75 -15.03 15.84
C THR A 150 16.90 -13.78 15.62
N CYS A 151 17.20 -12.99 14.59
CA CYS A 151 16.43 -11.79 14.29
C CYS A 151 14.96 -12.12 13.91
N LYS A 152 14.74 -13.14 13.07
CA LYS A 152 13.39 -13.61 12.72
C LYS A 152 12.57 -13.97 13.97
N ASN A 153 13.14 -14.77 14.86
CA ASN A 153 12.48 -15.18 16.10
C ASN A 153 12.18 -13.98 17.03
N LEU A 154 13.11 -13.03 17.17
CA LEU A 154 12.90 -11.83 17.99
C LEU A 154 11.78 -10.94 17.42
N MET A 155 11.76 -10.73 16.10
CA MET A 155 10.72 -9.98 15.43
C MET A 155 9.34 -10.64 15.60
N GLU A 156 9.26 -11.96 15.42
CA GLU A 156 8.02 -12.72 15.66
C GLU A 156 7.56 -12.60 17.12
N GLN A 157 8.45 -12.78 18.09
CA GLN A 157 8.12 -12.61 19.52
C GLN A 157 7.64 -11.20 19.84
N ALA A 158 8.28 -10.17 19.30
CA ALA A 158 7.85 -8.80 19.52
C ALA A 158 6.48 -8.50 18.93
N ILE A 159 6.14 -9.08 17.77
CA ILE A 159 4.79 -8.97 17.20
C ILE A 159 3.76 -9.66 18.10
N LEU A 160 4.06 -10.85 18.63
CA LEU A 160 3.18 -11.56 19.56
C LEU A 160 2.95 -10.77 20.86
N VAL A 161 4.01 -10.16 21.40
CA VAL A 161 3.93 -9.27 22.57
C VAL A 161 3.09 -8.04 22.26
N ALA A 162 3.32 -7.40 21.10
CA ALA A 162 2.63 -6.18 20.69
C ALA A 162 1.12 -6.38 20.61
N PHE A 163 0.67 -7.51 20.05
CA PHE A 163 -0.75 -7.83 19.89
C PHE A 163 -1.34 -8.69 21.00
N LYS A 164 -0.55 -9.07 22.01
CA LYS A 164 -0.96 -9.91 23.15
C LYS A 164 -1.67 -11.19 22.71
N THR A 165 -1.10 -11.88 21.72
CA THR A 165 -1.67 -13.08 21.11
C THR A 165 -0.62 -14.17 20.96
N ASP A 166 -1.05 -15.43 20.91
CA ASP A 166 -0.27 -16.61 20.58
C ASP A 166 -0.58 -17.17 19.17
N ALA A 167 -1.53 -16.55 18.46
CA ALA A 167 -2.00 -17.01 17.16
C ALA A 167 -1.19 -16.39 16.01
N ASN A 168 -0.23 -17.17 15.47
CA ASN A 168 0.59 -16.77 14.32
C ASN A 168 -0.20 -16.44 13.04
N SER A 169 -1.42 -16.99 12.88
CA SER A 169 -2.28 -16.68 11.73
C SER A 169 -2.99 -15.34 11.82
N TYR A 170 -3.04 -14.73 13.02
CA TYR A 170 -3.86 -13.56 13.30
C TYR A 170 -3.10 -12.24 13.14
N PHE A 171 -1.80 -12.22 13.44
CA PHE A 171 -1.02 -10.98 13.41
C PHE A 171 -0.83 -10.34 12.02
N PRO A 172 -0.72 -11.07 10.88
CA PRO A 172 -0.53 -10.40 9.58
C PRO A 172 -1.68 -9.47 9.23
N LEU A 173 -2.90 -9.78 9.68
CA LEU A 173 -4.09 -8.94 9.49
C LEU A 173 -4.11 -7.74 10.44
N LYS A 174 -3.59 -7.90 11.66
CA LYS A 174 -3.45 -6.82 12.65
C LYS A 174 -2.43 -5.76 12.26
N LEU A 175 -1.46 -6.09 11.41
CA LEU A 175 -0.51 -5.10 10.91
C LEU A 175 -1.16 -4.07 9.98
N PHE A 176 -2.28 -4.40 9.31
CA PHE A 176 -2.98 -3.40 8.47
C PHE A 176 -3.53 -2.24 9.29
N ASP A 177 -3.85 -2.47 10.57
CA ASP A 177 -4.34 -1.48 11.52
C ASP A 177 -4.01 -1.92 12.95
N ILE A 178 -3.00 -1.29 13.56
CA ILE A 178 -2.48 -1.74 14.86
C ILE A 178 -3.46 -1.58 16.02
N PHE A 179 -4.55 -0.82 15.85
CA PHE A 179 -5.54 -0.54 16.90
C PHE A 179 -6.86 -1.27 16.71
N ARG A 180 -7.22 -1.65 15.49
CA ARG A 180 -8.52 -2.29 15.19
C ARG A 180 -8.41 -3.80 15.07
N ASP A 181 -9.54 -4.46 15.27
CA ASP A 181 -9.66 -5.89 15.00
C ASP A 181 -9.77 -6.13 13.48
N PRO A 182 -9.16 -7.20 12.94
CA PRO A 182 -9.41 -7.65 11.59
C PRO A 182 -10.90 -7.91 11.33
N CYS A 183 -11.24 -8.01 10.05
CA CYS A 183 -12.59 -8.37 9.65
C CYS A 183 -13.07 -9.67 10.33
N ALA A 184 -14.24 -9.61 10.96
CA ALA A 184 -14.90 -10.76 11.58
C ALA A 184 -15.90 -11.47 10.65
N GLU A 185 -16.17 -10.91 9.47
CA GLU A 185 -17.05 -11.51 8.48
C GLU A 185 -16.37 -12.69 7.76
N ASN A 186 -17.19 -13.56 7.18
CA ASN A 186 -16.74 -14.64 6.34
C ASN A 186 -17.60 -14.72 5.06
N GLU A 187 -17.02 -15.28 4.00
CA GLU A 187 -17.66 -15.38 2.69
C GLU A 187 -18.93 -16.26 2.72
N GLN A 188 -19.00 -17.27 3.60
CA GLN A 188 -20.15 -18.16 3.68
C GLN A 188 -21.42 -17.43 4.16
N ASP A 189 -21.30 -16.59 5.19
CA ASP A 189 -22.43 -15.81 5.70
C ASP A 189 -22.89 -14.74 4.70
N LEU A 190 -21.93 -14.08 4.03
CA LEU A 190 -22.23 -13.13 2.95
C LEU A 190 -22.98 -13.80 1.80
N ASN A 191 -22.54 -14.98 1.35
CA ASN A 191 -23.21 -15.76 0.30
C ASN A 191 -24.63 -16.20 0.68
N LEU A 192 -24.93 -16.34 1.98
CA LEU A 192 -26.27 -16.67 2.48
C LEU A 192 -27.16 -15.43 2.69
N GLY A 193 -26.68 -14.23 2.35
CA GLY A 193 -27.39 -12.97 2.58
C GLY A 193 -27.61 -12.65 4.07
N LYS A 194 -26.85 -13.31 4.98
CA LYS A 194 -26.95 -13.05 6.40
C LYS A 194 -26.23 -11.73 6.70
N GLN A 195 -26.98 -10.76 7.23
CA GLN A 195 -26.36 -9.53 7.74
C GLN A 195 -25.54 -9.87 8.98
N VAL A 196 -24.22 -9.74 8.87
CA VAL A 196 -23.34 -9.78 10.03
C VAL A 196 -23.46 -8.45 10.79
N VAL A 197 -23.45 -8.53 12.12
CA VAL A 197 -23.74 -7.43 13.04
C VAL A 197 -22.87 -6.19 12.75
N LYS A 198 -23.53 -5.02 12.75
CA LYS A 198 -22.94 -3.70 12.54
C LYS A 198 -21.83 -3.42 13.57
N PHE A 199 -20.58 -3.34 13.11
CA PHE A 199 -19.59 -2.50 13.78
C PHE A 199 -19.76 -1.05 13.30
N ILE A 200 -20.07 -0.15 14.23
CA ILE A 200 -20.07 1.31 14.02
C ILE A 200 -18.65 1.80 14.31
N THR A 201 -17.67 1.25 13.60
CA THR A 201 -16.34 1.84 13.57
C THR A 201 -16.29 2.76 12.36
N GLU A 202 -15.63 3.92 12.48
CA GLU A 202 -15.41 4.82 11.34
C GLU A 202 -14.65 4.15 10.18
N VAL A 203 -13.92 3.07 10.48
CA VAL A 203 -13.13 2.28 9.53
C VAL A 203 -13.75 0.89 9.36
N ASP A 204 -14.00 0.51 8.11
CA ASP A 204 -14.59 -0.79 7.74
C ASP A 204 -13.51 -1.77 7.27
N MET A 205 -13.04 -2.63 8.18
CA MET A 205 -12.00 -3.63 7.89
C MET A 205 -12.48 -4.77 6.98
N CYS A 206 -13.79 -4.90 6.74
CA CYS A 206 -14.37 -5.98 5.93
C CYS A 206 -14.59 -5.59 4.45
N SER A 207 -14.37 -4.32 4.08
CA SER A 207 -14.53 -3.84 2.71
C SER A 207 -13.82 -4.73 1.65
N PRO A 208 -12.55 -5.15 1.83
CA PRO A 208 -11.88 -6.02 0.85
C PRO A 208 -12.55 -7.38 0.66
N LEU A 209 -13.07 -8.00 1.74
CA LEU A 209 -13.76 -9.28 1.67
C LEU A 209 -15.07 -9.17 0.88
N ARG A 210 -15.83 -8.10 1.12
CA ARG A 210 -17.09 -7.86 0.41
C ARG A 210 -16.85 -7.57 -1.07
N ALA A 211 -15.80 -6.83 -1.41
CA ALA A 211 -15.38 -6.65 -2.81
C ALA A 211 -15.10 -8.00 -3.49
N GLN A 212 -14.41 -8.92 -2.81
CA GLN A 212 -14.20 -10.28 -3.32
C GLN A 212 -15.49 -11.04 -3.55
N CYS A 213 -16.45 -10.95 -2.64
CA CYS A 213 -17.75 -11.61 -2.82
C CYS A 213 -18.49 -11.01 -4.03
N TYR A 214 -18.57 -9.69 -4.12
CA TYR A 214 -19.25 -8.97 -5.19
C TYR A 214 -18.69 -9.31 -6.59
N PHE A 215 -17.37 -9.28 -6.77
CA PHE A 215 -16.75 -9.57 -8.07
C PHE A 215 -16.81 -11.05 -8.49
N ASN A 216 -17.25 -11.94 -7.59
CA ASN A 216 -17.56 -13.32 -7.92
C ASN A 216 -19.04 -13.56 -8.25
N LEU A 217 -19.91 -12.54 -8.16
CA LEU A 217 -21.29 -12.66 -8.63
C LEU A 217 -21.35 -12.79 -10.15
N PRO A 218 -22.18 -13.70 -10.71
CA PRO A 218 -22.30 -13.89 -12.16
C PRO A 218 -22.69 -12.61 -12.92
N GLU A 219 -23.56 -11.79 -12.32
CA GLU A 219 -24.03 -10.53 -12.90
C GLU A 219 -22.91 -9.49 -12.93
N ALA A 220 -22.11 -9.40 -11.86
CA ALA A 220 -20.96 -8.52 -11.80
C ALA A 220 -19.91 -8.92 -12.85
N GLN A 221 -19.51 -10.19 -12.90
CA GLN A 221 -18.54 -10.66 -13.91
C GLN A 221 -19.01 -10.38 -15.35
N ARG A 222 -20.31 -10.49 -15.61
CA ARG A 222 -20.90 -10.19 -16.92
C ARG A 222 -20.84 -8.69 -17.23
N ALA A 223 -21.22 -7.84 -16.27
CA ALA A 223 -21.25 -6.39 -16.41
C ALA A 223 -19.85 -5.79 -16.62
N PHE A 224 -18.86 -6.25 -15.85
CA PHE A 224 -17.47 -5.82 -15.98
C PHE A 224 -16.72 -6.47 -17.14
N HIS A 225 -17.36 -7.40 -17.85
CA HIS A 225 -16.73 -8.20 -18.89
C HIS A 225 -15.47 -8.94 -18.40
N GLY A 226 -15.38 -9.20 -17.09
CA GLY A 226 -14.17 -9.69 -16.44
C GLY A 226 -13.87 -11.17 -16.69
N ASN A 227 -14.90 -12.01 -16.76
CA ASN A 227 -14.75 -13.46 -17.00
C ASN A 227 -15.21 -13.86 -18.42
N ARG A 228 -14.74 -13.13 -19.43
CA ARG A 228 -15.13 -13.40 -20.83
C ARG A 228 -14.55 -14.70 -21.39
N THR A 229 -13.44 -15.18 -20.83
CA THR A 229 -12.70 -16.35 -21.33
C THR A 229 -12.89 -17.63 -20.53
N LYS A 230 -13.79 -17.63 -19.54
CA LYS A 230 -13.96 -18.73 -18.58
C LYS A 230 -12.65 -19.01 -17.83
N LEU A 231 -12.16 -17.98 -17.13
CA LEU A 231 -11.01 -18.07 -16.24
C LEU A 231 -11.14 -19.30 -15.34
N SER A 232 -10.06 -20.05 -15.22
CA SER A 232 -10.00 -21.28 -14.41
C SER A 232 -10.02 -21.03 -12.91
N TYR A 233 -10.02 -19.76 -12.50
CA TYR A 233 -9.96 -19.32 -11.11
C TYR A 233 -11.05 -18.30 -10.79
N ARG A 234 -11.41 -18.25 -9.51
CA ARG A 234 -12.30 -17.22 -8.94
C ARG A 234 -11.55 -15.91 -8.78
N TRP A 235 -12.24 -14.79 -8.94
CA TRP A 235 -11.65 -13.48 -8.67
C TRP A 235 -11.22 -13.40 -7.20
N LYS A 236 -10.05 -12.83 -6.91
CA LYS A 236 -9.54 -12.62 -5.56
C LYS A 236 -8.97 -11.20 -5.44
N GLY A 237 -9.10 -10.63 -4.25
CA GLY A 237 -8.53 -9.31 -3.95
C GLY A 237 -7.00 -9.31 -4.10
N CYS A 238 -6.35 -10.40 -3.70
CA CYS A 238 -4.95 -10.67 -4.00
C CYS A 238 -4.76 -12.11 -4.48
N PHE A 239 -4.02 -12.26 -5.56
CA PHE A 239 -3.69 -13.54 -6.18
C PHE A 239 -2.28 -13.96 -5.78
N THR A 240 -2.16 -14.91 -4.85
CA THR A 240 -0.87 -15.33 -4.28
C THR A 240 -0.50 -16.79 -4.58
N ALA A 241 -1.43 -17.61 -5.07
CA ALA A 241 -1.26 -19.06 -5.11
C ALA A 241 -0.38 -19.57 -6.27
N ASN A 242 -0.34 -18.86 -7.41
CA ASN A 242 0.36 -19.34 -8.61
C ASN A 242 1.43 -18.38 -9.16
N PHE A 243 1.66 -17.22 -8.53
CA PHE A 243 2.65 -16.27 -9.01
C PHE A 243 3.97 -16.44 -8.24
N LYS A 244 5.05 -16.79 -8.94
CA LYS A 244 6.39 -16.92 -8.35
C LYS A 244 7.11 -15.58 -8.43
N TYR A 245 6.88 -14.71 -7.46
CA TYR A 245 7.68 -13.49 -7.34
C TYR A 245 9.13 -13.82 -7.00
N ASN A 246 10.07 -13.19 -7.69
CA ASN A 246 11.45 -13.25 -7.28
C ASN A 246 11.61 -12.47 -5.98
N LYS A 247 12.10 -13.15 -4.94
CA LYS A 247 12.28 -12.54 -3.61
C LYS A 247 13.31 -11.41 -3.63
N ALA A 248 14.26 -11.42 -4.56
CA ALA A 248 15.23 -10.35 -4.69
C ALA A 248 14.57 -9.00 -5.02
N ASP A 249 13.45 -9.02 -5.76
CA ASP A 249 12.73 -7.81 -6.18
C ASP A 249 12.04 -7.11 -5.01
N ILE A 250 11.64 -7.90 -4.02
CA ILE A 250 11.00 -7.42 -2.79
C ILE A 250 11.97 -6.53 -2.03
N ASP A 251 13.25 -6.88 -2.02
CA ASP A 251 14.28 -6.18 -1.26
C ASP A 251 14.91 -5.01 -2.05
N LEU A 252 14.45 -4.74 -3.29
CA LEU A 252 14.95 -3.61 -4.08
C LEU A 252 14.75 -2.28 -3.34
N ASP A 253 15.81 -1.47 -3.32
CA ASP A 253 15.76 -0.11 -2.82
C ASP A 253 15.11 0.80 -3.87
N MET A 254 14.03 1.48 -3.49
CA MET A 254 13.27 2.35 -4.38
C MET A 254 13.71 3.81 -4.37
N LEU A 255 14.63 4.20 -3.49
CA LEU A 255 15.14 5.57 -3.47
C LEU A 255 15.79 5.97 -4.80
N PRO A 256 16.59 5.13 -5.50
CA PRO A 256 17.11 5.47 -6.82
C PRO A 256 16.02 5.80 -7.85
N ALA A 257 14.90 5.07 -7.85
CA ALA A 257 13.80 5.34 -8.78
C ALA A 257 13.09 6.67 -8.46
N LEU A 258 12.86 6.98 -7.17
CA LEU A 258 12.32 8.27 -6.75
C LEU A 258 13.29 9.42 -7.07
N LYS A 259 14.59 9.20 -6.87
CA LYS A 259 15.67 10.15 -7.17
C LYS A 259 15.65 10.54 -8.66
N GLN A 260 15.55 9.56 -9.56
CA GLN A 260 15.50 9.78 -11.00
C GLN A 260 14.27 10.62 -11.42
N LEU A 261 13.12 10.41 -10.77
CA LEU A 261 11.91 11.20 -11.03
C LEU A 261 12.06 12.65 -10.55
N LEU A 262 12.57 12.85 -9.33
CA LEU A 262 12.81 14.18 -8.76
C LEU A 262 13.83 14.97 -9.59
N GLN A 263 14.90 14.33 -10.07
CA GLN A 263 15.90 14.95 -10.95
C GLN A 263 15.31 15.38 -12.30
N GLN A 264 14.24 14.73 -12.75
CA GLN A 264 13.47 15.11 -13.93
C GLN A 264 12.35 16.11 -13.62
N SER A 265 12.37 16.73 -12.44
CA SER A 265 11.36 17.70 -11.97
C SER A 265 9.94 17.14 -11.89
N ILE A 266 9.80 15.83 -11.67
CA ILE A 266 8.50 15.20 -11.42
C ILE A 266 8.21 15.26 -9.91
N PRO A 267 7.18 16.01 -9.46
CA PRO A 267 6.83 16.09 -8.05
C PRO A 267 6.28 14.76 -7.54
N ILE A 268 6.58 14.45 -6.28
CA ILE A 268 6.17 13.23 -5.58
C ILE A 268 5.51 13.63 -4.26
N THR A 269 4.27 13.18 -4.09
CA THR A 269 3.52 13.28 -2.83
C THR A 269 3.36 11.88 -2.25
N ILE A 270 3.87 11.67 -1.05
CA ILE A 270 3.68 10.43 -0.30
C ILE A 270 2.75 10.70 0.88
N PHE A 271 1.81 9.81 1.14
CA PHE A 271 0.97 9.88 2.33
C PHE A 271 0.90 8.52 3.03
N SER A 272 1.07 8.49 4.35
CA SER A 272 1.05 7.26 5.14
C SER A 272 0.12 7.35 6.33
N GLY A 273 -0.61 6.27 6.61
CA GLY A 273 -1.45 6.16 7.79
C GLY A 273 -0.60 6.02 9.05
N ASP A 274 -0.92 6.76 10.10
CA ASP A 274 -0.18 6.67 11.38
C ASP A 274 -0.51 5.39 12.18
N GLN A 275 -1.49 4.59 11.74
CA GLN A 275 -1.89 3.31 12.33
C GLN A 275 -1.50 2.12 11.44
N ASP A 276 -0.77 2.35 10.34
CA ASP A 276 -0.23 1.31 9.49
C ASP A 276 0.97 0.61 10.18
N GLY A 277 0.80 -0.67 10.51
CA GLY A 277 1.85 -1.54 11.02
C GLY A 277 2.55 -2.38 9.95
N ILE A 278 2.11 -2.35 8.69
CA ILE A 278 2.82 -2.99 7.56
C ILE A 278 3.98 -2.10 7.14
N ILE A 279 3.71 -0.83 6.81
CA ILE A 279 4.71 0.18 6.40
C ILE A 279 4.56 1.44 7.26
N PRO A 280 5.15 1.46 8.47
CA PRO A 280 4.98 2.59 9.37
C PRO A 280 5.48 3.91 8.80
N ALA A 281 4.68 4.96 8.97
CA ALA A 281 4.97 6.32 8.51
C ALA A 281 6.35 6.84 8.99
N VAL A 282 6.81 6.41 10.17
CA VAL A 282 8.14 6.76 10.69
C VAL A 282 9.26 6.23 9.80
N GLY A 283 9.16 5.00 9.30
CA GLY A 283 10.16 4.42 8.39
C GLY A 283 10.17 5.15 7.04
N THR A 284 8.98 5.44 6.49
CA THR A 284 8.86 6.24 5.26
C THR A 284 9.52 7.61 5.41
N LEU A 285 9.31 8.31 6.52
CA LEU A 285 9.93 9.62 6.77
C LEU A 285 11.45 9.55 6.77
N GLU A 286 12.04 8.55 7.42
CA GLU A 286 13.51 8.39 7.46
C GLU A 286 14.09 8.12 6.07
N HIS A 287 13.40 7.31 5.24
CA HIS A 287 13.80 7.10 3.84
C HIS A 287 13.78 8.39 3.03
N LEU A 288 12.78 9.24 3.24
CA LEU A 288 12.65 10.51 2.53
C LEU A 288 13.67 11.54 3.01
N LYS A 289 14.02 11.57 4.29
CA LYS A 289 15.12 12.39 4.80
C LYS A 289 16.44 12.00 4.15
N LYS A 290 16.75 10.70 4.08
CA LYS A 290 17.93 10.19 3.37
C LYS A 290 17.94 10.58 1.90
N LEU A 291 16.83 10.40 1.18
CA LEU A 291 16.71 10.79 -0.22
C LEU A 291 16.92 12.31 -0.42
N ALA A 292 16.35 13.12 0.46
CA ALA A 292 16.50 14.58 0.43
C ALA A 292 17.95 14.99 0.68
N GLU A 293 18.64 14.37 1.64
CA GLU A 293 20.07 14.59 1.90
C GLU A 293 20.91 14.30 0.65
N GLU A 294 20.68 13.18 -0.03
CA GLU A 294 21.42 12.81 -1.24
C GLU A 294 21.19 13.71 -2.44
N LEU A 295 20.00 14.34 -2.50
CA LEU A 295 19.66 15.31 -3.51
C LEU A 295 20.02 16.74 -3.10
N ASN A 296 20.55 16.94 -1.88
CA ASN A 296 20.80 18.25 -1.28
C ASN A 296 19.53 19.13 -1.26
N ILE A 297 18.37 18.53 -1.02
CA ILE A 297 17.08 19.19 -0.89
C ILE A 297 16.80 19.43 0.60
N LYS A 298 16.50 20.67 0.97
CA LYS A 298 16.22 21.03 2.37
C LYS A 298 14.76 20.77 2.73
N LEU A 299 14.52 20.37 3.98
CA LEU A 299 13.20 20.44 4.60
C LEU A 299 12.79 21.92 4.72
N THR A 300 11.83 22.34 3.92
CA THR A 300 11.33 23.73 3.86
C THR A 300 10.13 23.94 4.77
N LYS A 301 9.39 22.88 5.09
CA LYS A 301 8.22 22.94 5.96
C LYS A 301 8.06 21.67 6.79
N GLU A 302 7.79 21.84 8.08
CA GLU A 302 7.32 20.79 9.00
C GLU A 302 6.18 21.37 9.83
N GLU A 303 4.97 20.85 9.63
CA GLU A 303 3.78 21.37 10.30
C GLU A 303 2.73 20.29 10.52
N THR A 304 1.79 20.57 11.41
CA THR A 304 0.54 19.82 11.48
C THR A 304 -0.40 20.34 10.39
N TRP A 305 -0.90 19.46 9.51
CA TRP A 305 -1.93 19.84 8.54
C TRP A 305 -3.32 19.63 9.14
N SER A 306 -4.26 20.50 8.78
CA SER A 306 -5.62 20.49 9.31
C SER A 306 -6.62 20.06 8.24
N PHE A 307 -7.61 19.26 8.63
CA PHE A 307 -8.76 18.90 7.81
C PHE A 307 -10.05 19.26 8.57
N ARG A 308 -10.88 20.15 8.01
CA ARG A 308 -12.15 20.60 8.62
C ARG A 308 -12.01 21.04 10.09
N ASN A 309 -10.98 21.83 10.40
CA ASN A 309 -10.63 22.31 11.74
C ASN A 309 -10.22 21.21 12.75
N GLN A 310 -9.93 20.01 12.27
CA GLN A 310 -9.35 18.93 13.06
C GLN A 310 -7.93 18.64 12.57
N GLU A 311 -7.13 18.03 13.43
CA GLU A 311 -5.79 17.57 13.09
C GLU A 311 -5.86 16.45 12.04
N GLY A 312 -5.25 16.68 10.86
CA GLY A 312 -5.13 15.71 9.77
C GLY A 312 -3.89 14.82 9.90
N GLY A 313 -2.84 15.31 10.58
CA GLY A 313 -1.56 14.64 10.77
C GLY A 313 -0.39 15.61 10.59
N SER A 314 0.80 15.09 10.33
CA SER A 314 2.03 15.86 10.08
C SER A 314 2.28 16.00 8.58
N LYS A 315 2.84 17.13 8.16
CA LYS A 315 3.23 17.44 6.78
C LYS A 315 4.69 17.89 6.75
N TYR A 316 5.46 17.25 5.88
CA TYR A 316 6.86 17.52 5.63
C TYR A 316 7.02 17.90 4.15
N VAL A 317 7.68 19.02 3.87
CA VAL A 317 7.94 19.48 2.50
C VAL A 317 9.43 19.63 2.32
N PHE A 318 9.99 18.93 1.34
CA PHE A 318 11.40 18.97 0.96
C PHE A 318 11.52 19.70 -0.38
N GLY A 319 12.03 20.93 -0.36
CA GLY A 319 12.05 21.81 -1.52
C GLY A 319 10.64 22.05 -2.06
N ASP A 320 10.47 21.91 -3.39
CA ASP A 320 9.19 22.11 -4.09
C ASP A 320 8.63 20.82 -4.70
N LEU A 321 9.41 19.73 -4.70
CA LEU A 321 9.11 18.52 -5.47
C LEU A 321 8.79 17.30 -4.62
N LEU A 322 9.06 17.31 -3.32
CA LEU A 322 8.85 16.15 -2.46
C LEU A 322 8.02 16.53 -1.23
N THR A 323 6.83 15.97 -1.12
CA THR A 323 5.92 16.18 0.01
C THR A 323 5.59 14.85 0.67
N PHE A 324 5.62 14.83 2.01
CA PHE A 324 5.17 13.70 2.80
C PHE A 324 4.10 14.12 3.80
N LEU A 325 3.02 13.34 3.90
CA LEU A 325 1.96 13.54 4.88
C LEU A 325 1.76 12.29 5.72
N THR A 326 1.67 12.42 7.04
CA THR A 326 1.02 11.39 7.86
C THR A 326 -0.48 11.67 7.90
N VAL A 327 -1.29 10.62 7.95
CA VAL A 327 -2.75 10.73 8.03
C VAL A 327 -3.21 10.13 9.34
N LYS A 328 -3.69 11.03 10.22
CA LYS A 328 -4.12 10.69 11.58
C LYS A 328 -5.27 9.71 11.57
N GLY A 329 -5.11 8.62 12.30
CA GLY A 329 -6.05 7.52 12.35
C GLY A 329 -6.18 6.72 11.06
N GLY A 330 -5.28 6.91 10.09
CA GLY A 330 -5.24 6.18 8.83
C GLY A 330 -4.51 4.86 8.99
N ASN A 331 -5.01 3.81 8.36
CA ASN A 331 -4.40 2.49 8.37
C ASN A 331 -3.62 2.23 7.06
N HIS A 332 -3.20 0.99 6.79
CA HIS A 332 -2.46 0.66 5.55
C HIS A 332 -3.22 1.04 4.26
N HIS A 333 -4.55 1.01 4.30
CA HIS A 333 -5.42 1.52 3.24
C HIS A 333 -6.00 2.87 3.65
N VAL A 334 -5.18 3.93 3.65
CA VAL A 334 -5.59 5.30 4.03
C VAL A 334 -6.85 5.74 3.28
N THR A 335 -6.98 5.36 2.01
CA THR A 335 -8.11 5.73 1.15
C THR A 335 -9.44 5.10 1.56
N SER A 336 -9.44 3.97 2.26
CA SER A 336 -10.66 3.34 2.79
C SER A 336 -10.89 3.66 4.27
N SER A 337 -9.83 3.83 5.06
CA SER A 337 -9.94 4.17 6.49
C SER A 337 -10.18 5.65 6.76
N ARG A 338 -9.64 6.54 5.93
CA ARG A 338 -9.78 8.00 6.02
C ARG A 338 -10.14 8.60 4.66
N PRO A 339 -11.28 8.21 4.06
CA PRO A 339 -11.61 8.54 2.68
C PRO A 339 -11.75 10.04 2.43
N SER A 340 -12.28 10.79 3.39
CA SER A 340 -12.41 12.25 3.28
C SER A 340 -11.06 12.99 3.27
N GLN A 341 -10.14 12.58 4.14
CA GLN A 341 -8.78 13.10 4.21
C GLN A 341 -7.98 12.72 2.97
N ALA A 342 -8.09 11.45 2.53
CA ALA A 342 -7.41 10.97 1.35
C ALA A 342 -7.85 11.72 0.08
N LEU A 343 -9.16 12.00 -0.07
CA LEU A 343 -9.66 12.82 -1.16
C LEU A 343 -9.13 14.26 -1.09
N ASP A 344 -9.00 14.85 0.09
CA ASP A 344 -8.45 16.21 0.27
C ASP A 344 -6.98 16.28 -0.16
N ILE A 345 -6.17 15.30 0.27
CA ILE A 345 -4.77 15.15 -0.17
C ILE A 345 -4.70 15.00 -1.69
N PHE A 346 -5.52 14.11 -2.27
CA PHE A 346 -5.54 13.87 -3.71
C PHE A 346 -5.98 15.11 -4.49
N THR A 347 -7.00 15.83 -4.01
CA THR A 347 -7.48 17.08 -4.62
C THR A 347 -6.37 18.12 -4.65
N ASN A 348 -5.65 18.29 -3.54
CA ASN A 348 -4.51 19.20 -3.47
C ASN A 348 -3.36 18.80 -4.40
N PHE A 349 -3.13 17.49 -4.59
CA PHE A 349 -2.10 16.97 -5.51
C PHE A 349 -2.47 17.12 -6.99
N VAL A 350 -3.76 17.01 -7.35
CA VAL A 350 -4.19 17.11 -8.76
C VAL A 350 -4.35 18.56 -9.21
N ILE A 351 -4.75 19.46 -8.30
CA ILE A 351 -5.06 20.86 -8.63
C ILE A 351 -3.83 21.76 -8.55
N ASN A 352 -2.95 21.54 -7.56
CA ASN A 352 -1.73 22.34 -7.36
C ASN A 352 -0.52 21.56 -7.87
#